data_AF-A0A971CPH9-F1
#
_entry.id   AF-A0A971CPH9-F1
#
_cell.length_a   1.000
_cell.length_b   1.000
_cell.length_c   1.000
_cell.angle_alpha   90.00
_cell.angle_beta   90.00
_cell.angle_gamma   90.00
#
_symmetry.space_group_name_H-M   'P 1'
#
loop_
_entity.id
_entity.type
_entity.pdbx_description
1 polymer ?
#
loop_
_entity_poly.entity_id
_entity_poly.type
_entity_poly.pdbx_seq_one_letter_code
_entity_poly.pdbx_strand_id
1 'polypeptide(L)'
;MSGTIRQVFSPRRPIDRTIEKVIDYYAQEEDRLAREVAEYEVTDNIESCFRKFLDVFGEGVRGGQVTEVGIWVSGFYGSGKSSFTKYLGASLDPTRTVEDKPFLDLLCDRFPRNEIPAALRTVSKKHPTAVVL
;
A
#
# COMPACT_ATOMS: atom_id res chain seq x y z
N MET A 1 11.23 39.76 -9.19
CA MET A 1 10.43 39.05 -10.22
C MET A 1 9.43 38.17 -9.50
N SER A 2 8.13 38.31 -9.76
CA SER A 2 7.11 37.42 -9.19
C SER A 2 7.21 36.05 -9.86
N GLY A 3 7.37 34.99 -9.09
CA GLY A 3 7.41 33.63 -9.64
C GLY A 3 6.09 33.25 -10.29
N THR A 4 6.12 32.37 -11.30
CA THR A 4 4.88 31.83 -11.89
C THR A 4 4.25 30.81 -10.93
N ILE A 5 2.92 30.67 -10.94
CA ILE A 5 2.21 29.66 -10.12
C ILE A 5 2.77 28.25 -10.35
N ARG A 6 3.22 27.95 -11.58
CA ARG A 6 3.87 26.67 -11.93
C ARG A 6 5.08 26.36 -11.06
N GLN A 7 5.84 27.36 -10.62
CA GLN A 7 7.04 27.19 -9.79
C GLN A 7 6.73 26.81 -8.33
N VAL A 8 5.47 26.90 -7.90
CA VAL A 8 5.01 26.45 -6.57
C VAL A 8 4.84 24.93 -6.53
N PHE A 9 4.64 24.28 -7.67
CA PHE A 9 4.46 22.84 -7.76
C PHE A 9 5.80 22.09 -7.66
N SER A 10 5.73 20.84 -7.20
CA SER A 10 6.92 19.99 -7.06
C SER A 10 7.62 19.79 -8.41
N PRO A 11 8.94 20.04 -8.51
CA PRO A 11 9.69 19.76 -9.73
C PRO A 11 9.85 18.26 -10.00
N ARG A 12 9.59 17.41 -8.99
CA ARG A 12 9.70 15.94 -9.10
C ARG A 12 8.41 15.28 -9.59
N ARG A 13 7.28 15.98 -9.51
CA ARG A 13 5.96 15.48 -9.93
C ARG A 13 5.36 16.46 -10.93
N PRO A 14 5.44 16.19 -12.25
CA PRO A 14 4.86 17.04 -13.28
C PRO A 14 3.40 17.35 -12.97
N ILE A 15 2.99 18.60 -13.18
CA ILE A 15 1.62 19.06 -12.90
C ILE A 15 0.60 18.50 -13.91
N ASP A 16 1.07 18.18 -15.11
CA ASP A 16 0.34 17.68 -16.27
C ASP A 16 0.30 16.15 -16.34
N ARG A 17 0.84 15.45 -15.33
CA ARG A 17 0.76 13.99 -15.25
C ARG A 17 -0.68 13.51 -15.08
N THR A 18 -0.96 12.32 -15.57
CA THR A 18 -2.25 11.65 -15.36
C THR A 18 -2.42 11.27 -13.89
N ILE A 19 -3.56 11.60 -13.30
CA ILE A 19 -3.96 11.19 -11.95
C ILE A 19 -5.11 10.20 -12.06
N GLU A 20 -4.87 8.98 -11.60
CA GLU A 20 -5.91 7.96 -11.52
C GLU A 20 -6.92 8.34 -10.43
N LYS A 21 -8.19 8.53 -10.84
CA LYS A 21 -9.25 8.96 -9.91
C LYS A 21 -9.85 7.80 -9.13
N VAL A 22 -9.71 6.58 -9.64
CA VAL A 22 -10.35 5.37 -9.11
C VAL A 22 -9.34 4.25 -9.05
N ILE A 23 -9.30 3.57 -7.90
CA ILE A 23 -8.55 2.34 -7.72
C ILE A 23 -9.34 1.20 -8.32
N ASP A 24 -8.80 0.61 -9.38
CA ASP A 24 -9.32 -0.59 -10.03
C ASP A 24 -8.46 -1.79 -9.65
N TYR A 25 -9.11 -2.86 -9.20
CA TYR A 25 -8.46 -4.11 -8.81
C TYR A 25 -8.01 -4.94 -10.00
N TYR A 26 -8.65 -4.81 -11.16
CA TYR A 26 -8.27 -5.54 -12.37
C TYR A 26 -7.14 -4.84 -13.13
N ALA A 27 -6.93 -3.55 -12.87
CA ALA A 27 -5.82 -2.79 -13.42
C ALA A 27 -4.50 -3.15 -12.71
N GLN A 28 -3.81 -4.14 -13.26
CA GLN A 28 -2.59 -4.75 -12.74
C GLN A 28 -1.34 -4.41 -13.58
N GLU A 29 -1.47 -3.45 -14.50
CA GLU A 29 -0.36 -2.91 -15.29
C GLU A 29 0.73 -2.34 -14.37
N GLU A 30 1.98 -2.69 -14.66
CA GLU A 30 3.13 -2.38 -13.81
C GLU A 30 3.36 -0.87 -13.66
N ASP A 31 3.38 -0.12 -14.78
CA ASP A 31 3.51 1.33 -14.80
C ASP A 31 2.41 2.04 -14.00
N ARG A 32 1.20 1.47 -14.00
CA ARG A 32 0.08 2.03 -13.24
C ARG A 32 0.28 1.80 -11.76
N LEU A 33 0.66 0.58 -11.35
CA LEU A 33 0.99 0.29 -9.96
C LEU A 33 2.17 1.13 -9.44
N ALA A 34 3.18 1.37 -10.28
CA ALA A 34 4.31 2.24 -9.96
C ALA A 34 3.84 3.66 -9.60
N ARG A 35 2.97 4.25 -10.43
CA ARG A 35 2.38 5.57 -10.17
C ARG A 35 1.49 5.54 -8.92
N GLU A 36 0.64 4.53 -8.79
CA GLU A 36 -0.29 4.35 -7.69
C GLU A 36 0.42 4.30 -6.32
N VAL A 37 1.50 3.52 -6.18
CA VAL A 37 2.27 3.43 -4.93
C VAL A 37 3.12 4.68 -4.68
N ALA A 38 3.69 5.29 -5.73
CA ALA A 38 4.50 6.51 -5.62
C ALA A 38 3.68 7.74 -5.19
N GLU A 39 2.38 7.73 -5.47
CA GLU A 39 1.42 8.76 -5.04
C GLU A 39 0.66 8.38 -3.76
N TYR A 40 0.88 7.18 -3.22
CA TYR A 40 0.26 6.76 -1.97
C TYR A 40 0.88 7.50 -0.79
N GLU A 41 0.06 8.29 -0.09
CA GLU A 41 0.47 9.00 1.11
C GLU A 41 -0.11 8.28 2.34
N VAL A 42 0.79 7.72 3.16
CA VAL A 42 0.41 7.01 4.39
C VAL A 42 0.12 8.05 5.48
N THR A 43 -1.17 8.20 5.81
CA THR A 43 -1.62 9.01 6.95
C THR A 43 -1.55 8.22 8.25
N ASP A 44 -1.61 8.91 9.39
CA ASP A 44 -1.67 8.26 10.71
C ASP A 44 -2.81 7.23 10.82
N ASN A 45 -3.96 7.52 10.21
CA ASN A 45 -5.09 6.57 10.18
C ASN A 45 -4.77 5.32 9.35
N ILE A 46 -4.16 5.49 8.18
CA ILE A 46 -3.74 4.35 7.34
C ILE A 46 -2.69 3.52 8.08
N GLU A 47 -1.70 4.15 8.71
CA GLU A 47 -0.68 3.46 9.52
C GLU A 47 -1.34 2.64 10.64
N SER A 48 -2.33 3.21 11.35
CA SER A 48 -3.10 2.50 12.37
C SER A 48 -3.87 1.29 11.80
N CYS A 49 -4.45 1.40 10.59
CA CYS A 49 -5.09 0.28 9.91
C CYS A 49 -4.11 -0.85 9.59
N PHE A 50 -2.88 -0.53 9.12
CA PHE A 50 -1.83 -1.54 8.91
C PHE A 50 -1.41 -2.20 10.22
N ARG A 51 -1.25 -1.43 11.31
CA ARG A 51 -0.94 -1.99 12.64
C ARG A 51 -2.02 -2.99 13.08
N LYS A 52 -3.29 -2.59 13.00
CA LYS A 52 -4.42 -3.46 13.34
C LYS A 52 -4.49 -4.73 12.48
N PHE A 53 -4.20 -4.63 11.19
CA PHE A 53 -4.07 -5.80 10.32
C PHE A 53 -2.96 -6.74 10.81
N LEU A 54 -1.77 -6.21 11.07
CA LEU A 54 -0.60 -6.99 11.49
C LEU A 54 -0.82 -7.68 12.83
N ASP A 55 -1.52 -7.02 13.76
CA ASP A 55 -1.87 -7.59 15.06
C ASP A 55 -2.78 -8.80 14.87
N VAL A 56 -3.92 -8.63 14.18
CA VAL A 56 -4.93 -9.67 13.98
C VAL A 56 -4.41 -10.82 13.11
N PHE A 57 -3.81 -10.49 11.96
CA PHE A 57 -3.26 -11.48 11.04
C PHE A 57 -2.06 -12.19 11.65
N GLY A 58 -1.15 -11.45 12.28
CA GLY A 58 0.02 -12.01 12.93
C GLY A 58 -0.34 -12.96 14.08
N GLU A 59 -1.33 -12.60 14.91
CA GLU A 59 -1.84 -13.49 15.96
C GLU A 59 -2.46 -14.76 15.37
N GLY A 60 -3.31 -14.61 14.34
CA GLY A 60 -3.98 -15.73 13.70
C GLY A 60 -2.99 -16.75 13.12
N VAL A 61 -1.99 -16.27 12.37
CA VAL A 61 -1.04 -17.16 11.70
C VAL A 61 0.01 -17.74 12.67
N ARG A 62 0.38 -17.02 13.75
CA ARG A 62 1.31 -17.56 14.77
C ARG A 62 0.66 -18.58 15.70
N GLY A 63 -0.62 -18.38 16.05
CA GLY A 63 -1.30 -19.18 17.07
C GLY A 63 -1.68 -20.59 16.60
N GLY A 64 -1.73 -20.84 15.29
CA GLY A 64 -2.12 -22.13 14.70
C GLY A 64 -3.55 -22.59 15.02
N GLN A 65 -4.29 -21.79 15.81
CA GLN A 65 -5.65 -22.06 16.28
C GLN A 65 -6.71 -21.31 15.46
N VAL A 66 -6.29 -20.28 14.71
CA VAL A 66 -7.18 -19.49 13.85
C VAL A 66 -7.03 -20.01 12.43
N THR A 67 -8.08 -20.67 11.93
CA THR A 67 -8.09 -21.21 10.56
C THR A 67 -8.48 -20.17 9.52
N GLU A 68 -9.21 -19.12 9.91
CA GLU A 68 -9.74 -18.10 9.01
C GLU A 68 -9.73 -16.71 9.69
N VAL A 69 -9.35 -15.67 8.94
CA VAL A 69 -9.34 -14.27 9.39
C VAL A 69 -10.20 -13.44 8.43
N GLY A 70 -11.23 -12.80 8.96
CA GLY A 70 -12.07 -11.84 8.24
C GLY A 70 -11.75 -10.41 8.63
N ILE A 71 -11.56 -9.52 7.64
CA ILE A 71 -11.29 -8.09 7.87
C ILE A 71 -12.32 -7.26 7.10
N TRP A 72 -13.05 -6.41 7.83
CA TRP A 72 -14.00 -5.47 7.27
C TRP A 72 -13.38 -4.08 7.16
N VAL A 73 -13.32 -3.53 5.95
CA VAL A 73 -12.78 -2.18 5.69
C VAL A 73 -13.93 -1.22 5.38
N SER A 74 -14.14 -0.24 6.27
CA SER A 74 -15.20 0.77 6.17
C SER A 74 -14.66 2.20 6.31
N GLY A 75 -15.46 3.18 5.89
CA GLY A 75 -15.06 4.60 5.87
C GLY A 75 -15.73 5.40 4.75
N PHE A 76 -15.65 6.73 4.85
CA PHE A 76 -16.28 7.68 3.91
C PHE A 76 -15.71 7.60 2.49
N TYR A 77 -16.42 8.16 1.51
CA TYR A 77 -15.90 8.31 0.16
C TYR A 77 -14.58 9.10 0.17
N GLY A 78 -13.59 8.66 -0.61
CA GLY A 78 -12.27 9.28 -0.66
C GLY A 78 -11.33 8.95 0.51
N SER A 79 -11.73 8.10 1.47
CA SER A 79 -10.89 7.77 2.65
C SER A 79 -9.75 6.77 2.39
N GLY A 80 -9.50 6.36 1.13
CA GLY A 80 -8.42 5.45 0.78
C GLY A 80 -8.67 3.95 1.05
N LYS A 81 -9.92 3.52 1.20
CA LYS A 81 -10.26 2.10 1.46
C LYS A 81 -9.72 1.15 0.39
N SER A 82 -10.07 1.40 -0.87
CA SER A 82 -9.71 0.53 -1.99
C SER A 82 -8.20 0.51 -2.24
N SER A 83 -7.50 1.64 -2.07
CA SER A 83 -6.04 1.68 -2.17
C SER A 83 -5.40 0.92 -1.02
N PHE A 84 -5.88 1.09 0.22
CA PHE A 84 -5.38 0.34 1.38
C PHE A 84 -5.44 -1.17 1.13
N THR A 85 -6.59 -1.70 0.72
CA THR A 85 -6.77 -3.14 0.49
C THR A 85 -5.99 -3.65 -0.73
N LYS A 86 -5.95 -2.90 -1.83
CA LYS A 86 -5.18 -3.28 -3.03
C LYS A 86 -3.68 -3.34 -2.71
N TYR A 87 -3.13 -2.33 -2.05
CA TYR A 87 -1.69 -2.25 -1.77
C TYR A 87 -1.29 -3.19 -0.64
N LEU A 88 -2.14 -3.37 0.37
CA LEU A 88 -1.94 -4.42 1.36
C LEU A 88 -1.86 -5.79 0.68
N GLY A 89 -2.84 -6.14 -0.17
CA GLY A 89 -2.82 -7.38 -0.94
C GLY A 89 -1.54 -7.52 -1.76
N ALA A 90 -1.22 -6.53 -2.59
CA ALA A 90 0.00 -6.54 -3.40
C ALA A 90 1.29 -6.66 -2.59
N SER A 91 1.33 -6.14 -1.34
CA SER A 91 2.50 -6.25 -0.46
C SER A 91 2.68 -7.63 0.19
N LEU A 92 1.63 -8.44 0.24
CA LEU A 92 1.66 -9.80 0.79
C LEU A 92 2.04 -10.85 -0.27
N ASP A 93 1.90 -10.52 -1.55
CA ASP A 93 2.32 -11.38 -2.67
C ASP A 93 3.85 -11.25 -2.90
N PRO A 94 4.64 -12.30 -2.61
CA PRO A 94 6.09 -12.27 -2.77
C PRO A 94 6.54 -12.24 -4.24
N THR A 95 5.64 -12.53 -5.19
CA THR A 95 5.92 -12.54 -6.63
C THR A 95 5.62 -11.19 -7.28
N ARG A 96 4.97 -10.27 -6.55
CA ARG A 96 4.57 -8.97 -7.09
C ARG A 96 5.75 -8.01 -7.14
N THR A 97 6.21 -7.73 -8.36
CA THR A 97 7.28 -6.76 -8.63
C THR A 97 6.78 -5.59 -9.47
N VAL A 98 7.42 -4.44 -9.28
CA VAL A 98 7.26 -3.22 -10.08
C VAL A 98 8.63 -2.59 -10.26
N GLU A 99 9.05 -2.35 -11.50
CA GLU A 99 10.38 -1.85 -11.87
C GLU A 99 11.50 -2.70 -11.23
N ASP A 100 11.38 -4.03 -11.34
CA ASP A 100 12.28 -5.03 -10.73
C ASP A 100 12.41 -4.96 -9.20
N LYS A 101 11.53 -4.22 -8.51
CA LYS A 101 11.49 -4.14 -7.05
C LYS A 101 10.25 -4.83 -6.50
N PRO A 102 10.34 -5.57 -5.39
CA PRO A 102 9.15 -6.08 -4.72
C PRO A 102 8.18 -4.94 -4.38
N PHE A 103 6.89 -5.11 -4.68
CA PHE A 103 5.88 -4.11 -4.37
C PHE A 103 5.86 -3.76 -2.87
N LEU A 104 6.12 -4.77 -2.03
CA LEU A 104 6.29 -4.60 -0.59
C LEU A 104 7.32 -3.53 -0.24
N ASP A 105 8.47 -3.51 -0.91
CA ASP A 105 9.52 -2.53 -0.61
C ASP A 105 9.11 -1.12 -1.05
N LEU A 106 8.46 -0.99 -2.21
CA LEU A 106 7.91 0.28 -2.67
C LEU A 106 6.86 0.84 -1.72
N LEU A 107 6.00 -0.03 -1.17
CA LEU A 107 5.00 0.36 -0.16
C LEU A 107 5.68 0.74 1.16
N CYS A 108 6.67 -0.03 1.61
CA CYS A 108 7.41 0.25 2.84
C CYS A 108 8.11 1.63 2.81
N ASP A 109 8.61 2.05 1.64
CA ASP A 109 9.23 3.38 1.46
C ASP A 109 8.23 4.54 1.64
N ARG A 110 6.92 4.27 1.67
CA ARG A 110 5.87 5.28 1.91
C ARG A 110 5.62 5.55 3.39
N PHE A 111 6.13 4.71 4.29
CA PHE A 111 5.93 4.90 5.73
C PHE A 111 6.99 5.84 6.32
N PRO A 112 6.60 6.78 7.20
CA PRO A 112 7.54 7.68 7.85
C PRO A 112 8.40 6.99 8.93
N ARG A 113 7.95 5.84 9.44
CA ARG A 113 8.59 5.06 10.51
C ARG A 113 8.73 3.59 10.12
N ASN A 114 9.76 2.94 10.66
CA ASN A 114 10.12 1.58 10.26
C ASN A 114 9.35 0.45 11.00
N GLU A 115 8.52 0.76 11.99
CA GLU A 115 7.79 -0.25 12.77
C GLU A 115 6.88 -1.12 11.87
N ILE A 116 5.99 -0.49 11.11
CA ILE A 116 5.07 -1.18 10.20
C ILE A 116 5.81 -1.86 9.03
N PRO A 117 6.76 -1.19 8.34
CA PRO A 117 7.60 -1.86 7.35
C PRO A 117 8.30 -3.13 7.84
N ALA A 118 8.90 -3.10 9.03
CA ALA A 118 9.60 -4.26 9.59
C ALA A 118 8.63 -5.42 9.88
N ALA A 119 7.44 -5.11 10.39
CA ALA A 119 6.40 -6.10 10.65
C ALA A 119 5.82 -6.70 9.36
N LEU A 120 5.52 -5.87 8.34
CA LEU A 120 5.06 -6.34 7.02
C LEU A 120 6.07 -7.27 6.37
N ARG A 121 7.37 -6.89 6.36
CA ARG A 121 8.45 -7.75 5.84
C ARG A 121 8.56 -9.07 6.60
N THR A 122 8.39 -9.03 7.91
CA THR A 122 8.42 -10.24 8.75
C THR A 122 7.26 -11.17 8.42
N VAL A 123 6.04 -10.63 8.32
CA VAL A 123 4.83 -11.41 8.00
C VAL A 123 4.93 -12.01 6.61
N SER A 124 5.23 -11.19 5.59
CA SER A 124 5.35 -11.64 4.19
C SER A 124 6.41 -12.74 4.03
N LYS A 125 7.57 -12.59 4.69
CA LYS A 125 8.65 -13.60 4.63
C LYS A 125 8.29 -14.91 5.34
N LYS A 126 7.65 -14.83 6.51
CA LYS A 126 7.30 -16.03 7.29
C LYS A 126 6.09 -16.77 6.73
N HIS A 127 5.22 -16.04 6.04
CA HIS A 127 3.95 -16.56 5.54
C HIS A 127 3.75 -16.10 4.09
N PRO A 128 4.45 -16.75 3.13
CA PRO A 128 4.24 -16.49 1.71
C PRO A 128 2.76 -16.66 1.38
N THR A 129 2.13 -15.58 0.95
CA THR A 129 0.67 -15.52 0.78
C THR A 129 0.35 -15.51 -0.71
N ALA A 130 -0.48 -16.46 -1.15
CA ALA A 130 -1.12 -16.36 -2.45
C ALA A 130 -2.22 -15.31 -2.36
N VAL A 131 -2.14 -14.28 -3.21
CA VAL A 131 -3.09 -13.17 -3.21
C VAL A 131 -4.02 -13.32 -4.40
N VAL A 132 -5.33 -13.27 -4.12
CA VAL A 132 -6.39 -13.32 -5.12
C VAL A 132 -7.13 -11.99 -5.04
N LEU A 133 -7.17 -11.25 -6.15
CA LEU A 133 -7.81 -9.94 -6.27
C LEU A 133 -9.05 -10.01 -7.16
#